data_AF-A0A967L8Z5-F1
#
_entry.id   AF-A0A967L8Z5-F1
#
_cell.length_a   1.000
_cell.length_b   1.000
_cell.length_c   1.000
_cell.angle_alpha   90.00
_cell.angle_beta   90.00
_cell.angle_gamma   90.00
#
_symmetry.space_group_name_H-M   'P 1'
#
loop_
_entity.id
_entity.type
_entity.pdbx_description
1 polymer ?
#
loop_
_entity_poly.entity_id
_entity_poly.type
_entity_poly.pdbx_seq_one_letter_code
_entity_poly.pdbx_strand_id
1 'polypeptide(L)'
;FLDAPSVQDGSAQLQLARYSADFLGAQFENGEEGSIHNYELIYYPTTTTAGPEGLKRPNPDSVNGVPIRDLGNDKEAYRYYFQLRNNEDRDNYRGVIGMGRLFSRGNNEMLAAAPAVLDIDQWLRSYAAVALGAVSDSYFNNTNAHNTRFYHRPSDGRMLLFPWDMDFAFITGATSSMTPNSDLTRLISDPVNRRLYWGHVLDLLDRSYNSSYMRRWVEHYEELLTGQDLTPLTSFIQQRSSFARGQVRNAVPGVSFAITTNGGDDFDAGETPVVLEGTGWVDVREIRLAGSETSLPLTWTDADSWRVAIPLGPGANAIRIEALDFAGDITAVDTVTITNTSEVVAASAGNFIVSELMYHPAGPSAGEQAAGFTDENQFEYLEFRNIGELTIDAGGVSFAAGIEFVFPPGTHLAPGERIVVASDLDAFAARHGAGGLKLTGGYGGSGTSLRNSGERLRILAADGSSLADFSYHDQAPWPASADGGGYSLVPIAPGHPSFDPADPGHWRSSLAP
;
A
#
# COMPACT_ATOMS: atom_id res chain seq x y z
N PHE A 1 -0.40 -28.92 -26.85
CA PHE A 1 -0.21 -29.37 -28.24
C PHE A 1 -0.95 -28.37 -29.12
N LEU A 2 -0.22 -27.58 -29.91
CA LEU A 2 -0.80 -26.64 -30.86
C LEU A 2 -0.37 -27.12 -32.24
N ASP A 3 -1.35 -27.41 -33.10
CA ASP A 3 -1.13 -27.78 -34.50
C ASP A 3 -0.61 -26.59 -35.33
N ALA A 4 -0.06 -26.88 -36.50
CA ALA A 4 0.43 -25.87 -37.44
C ALA A 4 -0.72 -25.04 -38.04
N PRO A 5 -0.54 -23.71 -38.21
CA PRO A 5 -1.61 -22.80 -38.65
C PRO A 5 -2.06 -23.07 -40.09
N SER A 6 -3.38 -23.00 -40.35
CA SER A 6 -3.97 -23.10 -41.69
C SER A 6 -4.23 -21.73 -42.32
N VAL A 7 -4.53 -21.71 -43.62
CA VAL A 7 -4.82 -20.49 -44.41
C VAL A 7 -6.09 -19.75 -43.95
N GLN A 8 -6.89 -20.33 -43.04
CA GLN A 8 -8.08 -19.70 -42.46
C GLN A 8 -7.90 -19.24 -41.01
N ASP A 9 -6.73 -19.51 -40.41
CA ASP A 9 -6.44 -19.14 -39.03
C ASP A 9 -5.73 -17.78 -39.02
N GLY A 10 -6.53 -16.72 -38.85
CA GLY A 10 -6.01 -15.40 -38.52
C GLY A 10 -5.36 -15.38 -37.13
N SER A 11 -4.60 -14.34 -36.86
CA SER A 11 -3.89 -14.10 -35.59
C SER A 11 -4.76 -14.40 -34.36
N ALA A 12 -4.30 -15.32 -33.51
CA ALA A 12 -4.90 -15.58 -32.22
C ALA A 12 -4.72 -14.35 -31.32
N GLN A 13 -5.83 -13.75 -30.85
CA GLN A 13 -5.80 -12.71 -29.84
C GLN A 13 -5.43 -13.35 -28.49
N LEU A 14 -4.19 -13.16 -28.07
CA LEU A 14 -3.78 -13.50 -26.71
C LEU A 14 -4.34 -12.43 -25.75
N GLN A 15 -5.57 -12.62 -25.27
CA GLN A 15 -6.13 -11.80 -24.18
C GLN A 15 -5.48 -12.22 -22.86
N LEU A 16 -4.33 -11.64 -22.52
CA LEU A 16 -3.59 -11.97 -21.30
C LEU A 16 -4.20 -11.40 -20.00
N ALA A 17 -5.09 -10.41 -20.07
CA ALA A 17 -5.73 -9.87 -18.87
C ALA A 17 -7.08 -9.21 -19.21
N ARG A 18 -8.17 -9.82 -18.74
CA ARG A 18 -9.40 -9.08 -18.47
C ARG A 18 -9.35 -8.74 -16.98
N TYR A 19 -9.76 -7.52 -16.62
CA TYR A 19 -10.07 -7.18 -15.23
C TYR A 19 -11.35 -7.94 -14.80
N SER A 20 -11.24 -9.27 -14.64
CA SER A 20 -12.30 -10.18 -14.22
C SER A 20 -12.33 -10.29 -12.69
N ALA A 21 -13.32 -11.00 -12.17
CA ALA A 21 -13.38 -11.35 -10.75
C ALA A 21 -12.09 -12.04 -10.27
N ASP A 22 -11.57 -13.01 -11.03
CA ASP A 22 -10.32 -13.72 -10.69
C ASP A 22 -9.12 -12.79 -10.59
N PHE A 23 -8.98 -11.85 -11.54
CA PHE A 23 -7.91 -10.86 -11.48
C PHE A 23 -8.08 -10.00 -10.23
N LEU A 24 -9.27 -9.45 -9.99
CA LEU A 24 -9.49 -8.56 -8.85
C LEU A 24 -9.28 -9.27 -7.51
N GLY A 25 -9.83 -10.47 -7.33
CA GLY A 25 -9.70 -11.26 -6.10
C GLY A 25 -8.28 -11.71 -5.83
N ALA A 26 -7.46 -11.90 -6.87
CA ALA A 26 -6.05 -12.22 -6.71
C ALA A 26 -5.17 -10.98 -6.41
N GLN A 27 -5.61 -9.78 -6.81
CA GLN A 27 -4.83 -8.55 -6.63
C GLN A 27 -5.23 -7.76 -5.39
N PHE A 28 -6.47 -7.87 -4.93
CA PHE A 28 -7.02 -7.07 -3.85
C PHE A 28 -7.83 -7.95 -2.90
N GLU A 29 -7.73 -7.65 -1.61
CA GLU A 29 -8.55 -8.29 -0.58
C GLU A 29 -10.05 -8.13 -0.90
N ASN A 30 -10.77 -9.25 -0.96
CA ASN A 30 -12.18 -9.35 -1.39
C ASN A 30 -12.44 -8.69 -2.75
N GLY A 31 -11.43 -8.64 -3.64
CA GLY A 31 -11.48 -7.80 -4.83
C GLY A 31 -12.58 -8.18 -5.82
N GLU A 32 -12.98 -9.44 -5.87
CA GLU A 32 -14.10 -9.92 -6.68
C GLU A 32 -15.44 -9.26 -6.32
N GLU A 33 -15.58 -8.72 -5.11
CA GLU A 33 -16.80 -8.06 -4.63
C GLU A 33 -16.94 -6.61 -5.12
N GLY A 34 -15.87 -6.00 -5.63
CA GLY A 34 -15.86 -4.60 -6.05
C GLY A 34 -16.65 -4.34 -7.33
N SER A 35 -16.71 -3.08 -7.75
CA SER A 35 -17.49 -2.68 -8.93
C SER A 35 -16.61 -2.00 -9.97
N ILE A 36 -16.49 -2.62 -11.15
CA ILE A 36 -15.81 -2.12 -12.34
C ILE A 36 -16.83 -1.44 -13.26
N HIS A 37 -16.59 -0.18 -13.55
CA HIS A 37 -17.37 0.59 -14.51
C HIS A 37 -16.51 0.92 -15.73
N ASN A 38 -16.98 0.53 -16.91
CA ASN A 38 -16.40 0.92 -18.19
C ASN A 38 -16.88 2.31 -18.55
N TYR A 39 -15.96 3.25 -18.72
CA TYR A 39 -16.29 4.60 -19.15
C TYR A 39 -16.44 4.63 -20.65
N GLU A 40 -17.61 5.05 -21.13
CA GLU A 40 -18.02 4.82 -22.51
C GLU A 40 -18.91 5.93 -23.07
N LEU A 41 -18.88 6.05 -24.39
CA LEU A 41 -19.76 6.93 -25.15
C LEU A 41 -21.08 6.26 -25.53
N ILE A 42 -22.13 7.06 -25.63
CA ILE A 42 -23.39 6.66 -26.26
C ILE A 42 -23.29 6.94 -27.76
N TYR A 43 -23.25 5.87 -28.55
CA TYR A 43 -23.28 5.95 -30.01
C TYR A 43 -24.72 6.05 -30.50
N TYR A 44 -24.97 6.96 -31.45
CA TYR A 44 -26.27 7.08 -32.10
C TYR A 44 -26.14 7.30 -33.61
N PRO A 45 -26.90 6.54 -34.42
CA PRO A 45 -27.01 6.75 -35.85
C PRO A 45 -27.51 8.15 -36.22
N THR A 46 -26.89 8.78 -37.23
CA THR A 46 -27.33 10.10 -37.72
C THR A 46 -28.17 10.02 -38.98
N THR A 47 -28.30 8.84 -39.59
CA THR A 47 -29.04 8.65 -40.85
C THR A 47 -29.91 7.40 -40.85
N THR A 48 -30.83 7.34 -41.81
CA THR A 48 -31.78 6.24 -42.00
C THR A 48 -31.83 5.76 -43.46
N THR A 49 -32.48 4.62 -43.72
CA THR A 49 -32.64 4.07 -45.07
C THR A 49 -33.72 4.75 -45.91
N ALA A 50 -34.77 5.32 -45.29
CA ALA A 50 -35.93 5.87 -46.02
C ALA A 50 -36.73 6.91 -45.19
N GLY A 51 -36.12 8.05 -44.86
CA GLY A 51 -36.77 9.13 -44.08
C GLY A 51 -36.75 8.91 -42.56
N PRO A 52 -37.33 9.80 -41.73
CA PRO A 52 -37.13 9.81 -40.28
C PRO A 52 -37.44 8.49 -39.54
N GLU A 53 -38.44 7.75 -40.02
CA GLU A 53 -38.89 6.45 -39.48
C GLU A 53 -38.20 5.22 -40.12
N GLY A 54 -37.29 5.43 -41.08
CA GLY A 54 -36.56 4.36 -41.73
C GLY A 54 -35.55 3.67 -40.79
N LEU A 55 -35.07 2.49 -41.20
CA LEU A 55 -34.05 1.74 -40.46
C LEU A 55 -32.80 2.61 -40.25
N LYS A 56 -32.29 2.63 -39.03
CA LYS A 56 -31.09 3.39 -38.69
C LYS A 56 -29.88 2.78 -39.39
N ARG A 57 -29.08 3.63 -40.05
CA ARG A 57 -27.82 3.19 -40.66
C ARG A 57 -26.70 3.24 -39.62
N PRO A 58 -25.92 2.18 -39.43
CA PRO A 58 -24.82 2.19 -38.46
C PRO A 58 -23.77 3.28 -38.71
N ASN A 59 -23.61 3.73 -39.96
CA ASN A 59 -22.72 4.82 -40.34
C ASN A 59 -23.42 5.70 -41.39
N PRO A 60 -23.33 7.05 -41.31
CA PRO A 60 -22.63 7.81 -40.26
C PRO A 60 -23.37 7.82 -38.91
N ASP A 61 -22.58 7.81 -37.85
CA ASP A 61 -22.96 7.89 -36.46
C ASP A 61 -22.33 9.12 -35.78
N SER A 62 -22.75 9.36 -34.54
CA SER A 62 -22.16 10.36 -33.66
C SER A 62 -22.19 9.83 -32.23
N VAL A 63 -21.46 10.52 -31.34
CA VAL A 63 -21.23 10.08 -29.96
C VAL A 63 -21.66 11.16 -28.98
N ASN A 64 -22.14 10.73 -27.82
CA ASN A 64 -22.40 11.58 -26.68
C ASN A 64 -21.69 10.99 -25.45
N GLY A 65 -20.97 11.84 -24.72
CA GLY A 65 -20.28 11.47 -23.49
C GLY A 65 -20.51 12.53 -22.41
N VAL A 66 -20.19 12.15 -21.18
CA VAL A 66 -20.18 13.07 -20.02
C VAL A 66 -18.78 13.11 -19.46
N PRO A 67 -18.29 14.26 -18.95
CA PRO A 67 -17.04 14.28 -18.21
C PRO A 67 -17.21 13.56 -16.86
N ILE A 68 -16.09 13.25 -16.20
CA ILE A 68 -16.10 12.73 -14.83
C ILE A 68 -16.46 13.85 -13.85
N ARG A 69 -17.75 14.17 -13.76
CA ARG A 69 -18.29 15.25 -12.92
C ARG A 69 -19.53 14.77 -12.18
N ASP A 70 -20.04 15.60 -11.28
CA ASP A 70 -21.24 15.35 -10.51
C ASP A 70 -22.46 15.46 -11.44
N LEU A 71 -23.13 14.32 -11.65
CA LEU A 71 -24.38 14.23 -12.41
C LEU A 71 -25.59 14.11 -11.46
N GLY A 72 -25.37 14.31 -10.15
CA GLY A 72 -26.37 14.20 -9.11
C GLY A 72 -26.35 12.85 -8.38
N ASN A 73 -27.37 12.61 -7.57
CA ASN A 73 -27.46 11.43 -6.72
C ASN A 73 -28.13 10.23 -7.41
N ASP A 74 -28.73 10.47 -8.58
CA ASP A 74 -29.43 9.44 -9.31
C ASP A 74 -28.44 8.61 -10.15
N LYS A 75 -28.34 7.32 -9.84
CA LYS A 75 -27.48 6.37 -10.56
C LYS A 75 -27.85 6.26 -12.05
N GLU A 76 -29.10 6.53 -12.42
CA GLU A 76 -29.53 6.48 -13.81
C GLU A 76 -28.83 7.54 -14.69
N ALA A 77 -28.38 8.65 -14.10
CA ALA A 77 -27.56 9.64 -14.80
C ALA A 77 -26.17 9.11 -15.18
N TYR A 78 -25.68 8.07 -14.51
CA TYR A 78 -24.36 7.47 -14.73
C TYR A 78 -24.41 6.19 -15.57
N ARG A 79 -25.51 5.42 -15.48
CA ARG A 79 -25.63 4.05 -16.01
C ARG A 79 -25.14 3.85 -17.44
N TYR A 80 -25.45 4.79 -18.33
CA TYR A 80 -25.10 4.67 -19.75
C TYR A 80 -23.62 4.95 -20.04
N TYR A 81 -23.04 5.88 -19.30
CA TYR A 81 -21.67 6.36 -19.50
C TYR A 81 -20.64 5.59 -18.67
N PHE A 82 -21.07 4.99 -17.55
CA PHE A 82 -20.25 4.21 -16.64
C PHE A 82 -20.83 2.80 -16.55
N GLN A 83 -20.59 1.98 -17.56
CA GLN A 83 -21.24 0.68 -17.72
C GLN A 83 -20.65 -0.31 -16.72
N LEU A 84 -21.44 -0.75 -15.73
CA LEU A 84 -21.04 -1.79 -14.78
C LEU A 84 -20.72 -3.10 -15.53
N ARG A 85 -19.54 -3.69 -15.29
CA ARG A 85 -19.00 -4.86 -16.04
C ARG A 85 -18.81 -6.13 -15.22
N ASN A 86 -19.06 -6.05 -13.91
CA ASN A 86 -19.06 -7.16 -12.99
C ASN A 86 -20.11 -6.87 -11.91
N ASN A 87 -20.60 -7.91 -11.22
CA ASN A 87 -21.57 -7.76 -10.15
C ASN A 87 -22.78 -6.88 -10.58
N GLU A 88 -23.24 -7.06 -11.82
CA GLU A 88 -24.22 -6.18 -12.48
C GLU A 88 -25.56 -6.14 -11.72
N ASP A 89 -25.91 -7.26 -11.08
CA ASP A 89 -27.08 -7.42 -10.22
C ASP A 89 -27.03 -6.57 -8.94
N ARG A 90 -25.84 -6.23 -8.45
CA ARG A 90 -25.67 -5.33 -7.29
C ARG A 90 -25.98 -3.87 -7.61
N ASP A 91 -25.90 -3.49 -8.89
CA ASP A 91 -26.27 -2.17 -9.38
C ASP A 91 -25.61 -1.01 -8.61
N ASN A 92 -24.33 -1.17 -8.26
CA ASN A 92 -23.61 -0.29 -7.34
C ASN A 92 -22.80 0.80 -8.04
N TYR A 93 -23.37 2.01 -8.09
CA TYR A 93 -22.76 3.20 -8.70
C TYR A 93 -22.10 4.15 -7.69
N ARG A 94 -22.03 3.78 -6.40
CA ARG A 94 -21.59 4.71 -5.33
C ARG A 94 -20.18 5.25 -5.57
N GLY A 95 -19.27 4.41 -6.06
CA GLY A 95 -17.89 4.79 -6.37
C GLY A 95 -17.80 5.86 -7.47
N VAL A 96 -18.44 5.63 -8.62
CA VAL A 96 -18.42 6.61 -9.74
C VAL A 96 -19.16 7.91 -9.41
N ILE A 97 -20.22 7.86 -8.59
CA ILE A 97 -20.88 9.07 -8.06
C ILE A 97 -19.92 9.86 -7.15
N GLY A 98 -19.27 9.17 -6.20
CA GLY A 98 -18.28 9.79 -5.31
C GLY A 98 -17.10 10.42 -6.05
N MET A 99 -16.61 9.72 -7.08
CA MET A 99 -15.56 10.21 -7.99
C MET A 99 -15.99 11.44 -8.78
N GLY A 100 -17.20 11.44 -9.37
CA GLY A 100 -17.73 12.60 -10.08
C GLY A 100 -17.86 13.83 -9.19
N ARG A 101 -18.29 13.65 -7.94
CA ARG A 101 -18.32 14.73 -6.93
C ARG A 101 -16.93 15.24 -6.60
N LEU A 102 -15.95 14.36 -6.41
CA LEU A 102 -14.56 14.75 -6.13
C LEU A 102 -14.03 15.69 -7.23
N PHE A 103 -14.13 15.27 -8.50
CA PHE A 103 -13.58 16.03 -9.62
C PHE A 103 -14.36 17.31 -9.95
N SER A 104 -15.57 17.47 -9.39
CA SER A 104 -16.36 18.70 -9.50
C SER A 104 -16.00 19.75 -8.45
N ARG A 105 -15.24 19.39 -7.41
CA ARG A 105 -14.77 20.34 -6.39
C ARG A 105 -13.77 21.34 -6.97
N GLY A 106 -13.59 22.47 -6.27
CA GLY A 106 -12.46 23.36 -6.50
C GLY A 106 -11.12 22.64 -6.29
N ASN A 107 -10.03 23.15 -6.87
CA ASN A 107 -8.75 22.42 -6.89
C ASN A 107 -8.23 22.03 -5.50
N ASN A 108 -8.21 22.96 -4.55
CA ASN A 108 -7.71 22.69 -3.19
C ASN A 108 -8.58 21.68 -2.44
N GLU A 109 -9.90 21.79 -2.56
CA GLU A 109 -10.86 20.86 -1.94
C GLU A 109 -10.81 19.47 -2.59
N MET A 110 -10.53 19.41 -3.89
CA MET A 110 -10.31 18.15 -4.62
C MET A 110 -9.05 17.46 -4.09
N LEU A 111 -7.92 18.17 -4.04
CA LEU A 111 -6.65 17.61 -3.56
C LEU A 111 -6.75 17.13 -2.10
N ALA A 112 -7.37 17.91 -1.22
CA ALA A 112 -7.54 17.52 0.18
C ALA A 112 -8.43 16.27 0.37
N ALA A 113 -9.40 16.05 -0.52
CA ALA A 113 -10.33 14.93 -0.42
C ALA A 113 -9.93 13.71 -1.27
N ALA A 114 -9.02 13.88 -2.23
CA ALA A 114 -8.63 12.83 -3.16
C ALA A 114 -8.09 11.56 -2.46
N PRO A 115 -7.26 11.62 -1.39
CA PRO A 115 -6.75 10.42 -0.74
C PRO A 115 -7.83 9.50 -0.14
N ALA A 116 -9.00 10.05 0.18
CA ALA A 116 -10.14 9.30 0.72
C ALA A 116 -11.04 8.67 -0.37
N VAL A 117 -10.84 9.04 -1.64
CA VAL A 117 -11.71 8.63 -2.75
C VAL A 117 -10.93 7.89 -3.85
N LEU A 118 -9.66 8.23 -4.07
CA LEU A 118 -8.80 7.66 -5.12
C LEU A 118 -7.62 6.92 -4.49
N ASP A 119 -7.23 5.82 -5.11
CA ASP A 119 -5.88 5.29 -4.94
C ASP A 119 -4.92 6.13 -5.81
N ILE A 120 -4.40 7.23 -5.25
CA ILE A 120 -3.62 8.21 -6.01
C ILE A 120 -2.37 7.59 -6.63
N ASP A 121 -1.68 6.68 -5.93
CA ASP A 121 -0.48 6.02 -6.43
C ASP A 121 -0.78 5.20 -7.69
N GLN A 122 -1.79 4.31 -7.61
CA GLN A 122 -2.22 3.49 -8.73
C GLN A 122 -2.76 4.33 -9.90
N TRP A 123 -3.47 5.42 -9.58
CA TRP A 123 -4.04 6.34 -10.55
C TRP A 123 -2.97 7.08 -11.36
N LEU A 124 -1.95 7.61 -10.68
CA LEU A 124 -0.83 8.31 -11.31
C LEU A 124 0.06 7.35 -12.09
N ARG A 125 0.25 6.11 -11.62
CA ARG A 125 0.99 5.08 -12.38
C ARG A 125 0.29 4.72 -13.69
N SER A 126 -1.04 4.66 -13.68
CA SER A 126 -1.83 4.41 -14.89
C SER A 126 -1.70 5.55 -15.90
N TYR A 127 -1.74 6.81 -15.43
CA TYR A 127 -1.43 7.96 -16.30
C TYR A 127 -0.01 7.90 -16.86
N ALA A 128 0.99 7.55 -16.04
CA ALA A 128 2.38 7.46 -16.48
C ALA A 128 2.53 6.43 -17.60
N ALA A 129 1.96 5.24 -17.44
CA ALA A 129 2.00 4.17 -18.45
C ALA A 129 1.33 4.58 -19.77
N VAL A 130 0.12 5.15 -19.72
CA VAL A 130 -0.61 5.55 -20.93
C VAL A 130 0.06 6.75 -21.62
N ALA A 131 0.58 7.71 -20.84
CA ALA A 131 1.33 8.84 -21.38
C ALA A 131 2.60 8.36 -22.11
N LEU A 132 3.33 7.39 -21.56
CA LEU A 132 4.49 6.80 -22.24
C LEU A 132 4.10 6.16 -23.57
N GLY A 133 2.98 5.42 -23.60
CA GLY A 133 2.40 4.84 -24.81
C GLY A 133 1.88 5.85 -25.84
N ALA A 134 1.88 7.15 -25.53
CA ALA A 134 1.49 8.22 -26.45
C ALA A 134 0.09 8.02 -27.08
N VAL A 135 -0.83 7.45 -26.30
CA VAL A 135 -2.18 7.07 -26.71
C VAL A 135 -3.03 8.29 -27.01
N SER A 136 -3.76 8.32 -28.13
CA SER A 136 -4.59 9.48 -28.53
C SER A 136 -6.05 9.41 -28.11
N ASP A 137 -6.69 8.25 -28.26
CA ASP A 137 -8.15 8.15 -28.17
C ASP A 137 -8.58 7.58 -26.82
N SER A 138 -8.40 8.37 -25.76
CA SER A 138 -8.83 7.95 -24.42
C SER A 138 -8.94 9.12 -23.46
N TYR A 139 -9.63 8.89 -22.34
CA TYR A 139 -9.69 9.83 -21.23
C TYR A 139 -8.31 10.38 -20.81
N PHE A 140 -7.26 9.59 -20.96
CA PHE A 140 -5.90 9.96 -20.59
C PHE A 140 -5.33 11.12 -21.42
N ASN A 141 -5.83 11.39 -22.63
CA ASN A 141 -5.23 12.35 -23.56
C ASN A 141 -6.27 13.22 -24.27
N ASN A 142 -6.85 14.22 -23.57
CA ASN A 142 -7.78 15.28 -24.05
C ASN A 142 -9.19 15.34 -23.39
N THR A 143 -9.41 14.73 -22.21
CA THR A 143 -10.73 14.62 -21.55
C THR A 143 -11.81 13.86 -22.34
N ASN A 144 -11.42 13.07 -23.35
CA ASN A 144 -12.31 12.14 -24.03
C ASN A 144 -13.07 11.26 -23.02
N ALA A 145 -14.37 11.09 -23.24
CA ALA A 145 -15.26 10.45 -22.27
C ALA A 145 -15.34 8.92 -22.44
N HIS A 146 -14.21 8.24 -22.66
CA HIS A 146 -14.16 6.78 -22.84
C HIS A 146 -12.74 6.18 -22.70
N ASN A 147 -12.62 4.87 -22.98
CA ASN A 147 -11.37 4.09 -23.02
C ASN A 147 -10.61 4.08 -21.70
N THR A 148 -11.36 3.84 -20.63
CA THR A 148 -10.83 3.51 -19.31
C THR A 148 -11.88 2.79 -18.48
N ARG A 149 -11.42 2.12 -17.43
CA ARG A 149 -12.26 1.47 -16.43
C ARG A 149 -11.97 2.01 -15.04
N PHE A 150 -13.02 2.14 -14.25
CA PHE A 150 -12.94 2.59 -12.86
C PHE A 150 -13.35 1.45 -11.94
N TYR A 151 -12.48 1.09 -11.02
CA TYR A 151 -12.74 0.01 -10.07
C TYR A 151 -12.88 0.56 -8.66
N HIS A 152 -14.04 0.35 -8.04
CA HIS A 152 -14.29 0.68 -6.64
C HIS A 152 -13.86 -0.49 -5.76
N ARG A 153 -12.72 -0.36 -5.08
CA ARG A 153 -12.08 -1.42 -4.30
C ARG A 153 -12.80 -1.63 -2.95
N PRO A 154 -13.21 -2.86 -2.60
CA PRO A 154 -13.95 -3.13 -1.36
C PRO A 154 -13.16 -2.86 -0.08
N SER A 155 -11.87 -3.19 -0.06
CA SER A 155 -11.05 -3.16 1.18
C SER A 155 -10.93 -1.77 1.80
N ASP A 156 -10.96 -0.70 1.00
CA ASP A 156 -10.81 0.68 1.48
C ASP A 156 -11.74 1.70 0.82
N GLY A 157 -12.62 1.26 -0.08
CA GLY A 157 -13.57 2.12 -0.79
C GLY A 157 -12.93 3.08 -1.80
N ARG A 158 -11.63 2.93 -2.11
CA ARG A 158 -10.95 3.83 -3.05
C ARG A 158 -11.15 3.40 -4.50
N MET A 159 -11.17 4.39 -5.38
CA MET A 159 -11.29 4.21 -6.83
C MET A 159 -9.91 4.02 -7.47
N LEU A 160 -9.78 2.98 -8.28
CA LEU A 160 -8.63 2.72 -9.14
C LEU A 160 -8.97 3.03 -10.60
N LEU A 161 -7.95 3.41 -11.36
CA LEU A 161 -8.03 3.73 -12.77
C LEU A 161 -7.32 2.65 -13.58
N PHE A 162 -8.03 2.02 -14.51
CA PHE A 162 -7.45 1.01 -15.38
C PHE A 162 -7.48 1.46 -16.85
N PRO A 163 -6.34 1.43 -17.56
CA PRO A 163 -6.32 1.61 -19.01
C PRO A 163 -7.17 0.53 -19.69
N TRP A 164 -7.96 0.91 -20.68
CA TRP A 164 -8.79 0.01 -21.45
C TRP A 164 -8.83 0.49 -22.90
N ASP A 165 -8.71 -0.41 -23.86
CA ASP A 165 -8.77 -0.09 -25.29
C ASP A 165 -7.68 0.92 -25.72
N MET A 166 -6.42 0.50 -25.54
CA MET A 166 -5.21 1.30 -25.83
C MET A 166 -4.62 0.94 -27.20
N ASP A 167 -5.44 0.53 -28.15
CA ASP A 167 -5.03 0.19 -29.52
C ASP A 167 -4.60 1.42 -30.33
N PHE A 168 -5.11 2.62 -29.99
CA PHE A 168 -4.60 3.92 -30.45
C PHE A 168 -3.30 4.37 -29.75
N ALA A 169 -2.43 3.43 -29.38
CA ALA A 169 -1.09 3.69 -28.87
C ALA A 169 -0.10 4.08 -29.98
N PHE A 170 0.94 4.83 -29.60
CA PHE A 170 1.99 5.33 -30.51
C PHE A 170 1.47 6.24 -31.63
N ILE A 171 0.24 6.75 -31.50
CA ILE A 171 -0.42 7.60 -32.49
C ILE A 171 0.01 9.06 -32.34
N THR A 172 0.13 9.56 -31.10
CA THR A 172 0.68 10.90 -30.90
C THR A 172 2.20 10.88 -31.04
N GLY A 173 2.79 11.99 -31.50
CA GLY A 173 4.23 12.05 -31.74
C GLY A 173 5.06 11.76 -30.49
N ALA A 174 6.28 11.23 -30.66
CA ALA A 174 7.15 10.82 -29.54
C ALA A 174 7.47 11.95 -28.54
N THR A 175 7.32 13.22 -28.94
CA THR A 175 7.52 14.42 -28.11
C THR A 175 6.22 15.08 -27.66
N SER A 176 5.08 14.39 -27.78
CA SER A 176 3.79 14.88 -27.28
C SER A 176 3.80 15.07 -25.75
N SER A 177 2.90 15.87 -25.22
CA SER A 177 2.83 16.14 -23.77
C SER A 177 2.78 14.83 -22.94
N MET A 178 3.43 14.83 -21.78
CA MET A 178 3.31 13.77 -20.79
C MET A 178 2.08 13.97 -19.88
N THR A 179 1.53 15.18 -19.84
CA THR A 179 0.40 15.55 -18.97
C THR A 179 -0.78 16.14 -19.77
N PRO A 180 -1.28 15.46 -20.82
CA PRO A 180 -2.29 16.04 -21.72
C PRO A 180 -3.70 16.13 -21.12
N ASN A 181 -3.96 15.52 -19.96
CA ASN A 181 -5.26 15.55 -19.29
C ASN A 181 -5.31 16.64 -18.21
N SER A 182 -6.43 17.39 -18.16
CA SER A 182 -6.61 18.51 -17.22
C SER A 182 -6.85 18.04 -15.79
N ASP A 183 -7.53 16.92 -15.57
CA ASP A 183 -7.74 16.34 -14.24
C ASP A 183 -6.43 15.77 -13.67
N LEU A 184 -5.57 15.17 -14.51
CA LEU A 184 -4.18 14.84 -14.14
C LEU A 184 -3.41 16.10 -13.74
N THR A 185 -3.47 17.15 -14.56
CA THR A 185 -2.77 18.41 -14.29
C THR A 185 -3.21 19.04 -12.96
N ARG A 186 -4.48 18.90 -12.60
CA ARG A 186 -5.01 19.29 -11.27
C ARG A 186 -4.44 18.41 -10.17
N LEU A 187 -4.43 17.08 -10.32
CA LEU A 187 -3.88 16.16 -9.31
C LEU A 187 -2.41 16.42 -9.03
N ILE A 188 -1.60 16.64 -10.06
CA ILE A 188 -0.15 16.90 -9.93
C ILE A 188 0.19 18.39 -9.69
N SER A 189 -0.82 19.23 -9.45
CA SER A 189 -0.57 20.58 -8.94
C SER A 189 -0.13 20.55 -7.47
N ASP A 190 -0.49 19.47 -6.76
CA ASP A 190 0.13 19.10 -5.49
C ASP A 190 1.58 18.60 -5.74
N PRO A 191 2.59 19.14 -5.03
CA PRO A 191 3.98 18.79 -5.26
C PRO A 191 4.32 17.34 -4.91
N VAL A 192 3.63 16.74 -3.93
CA VAL A 192 3.82 15.33 -3.55
C VAL A 192 3.29 14.40 -4.65
N ASN A 193 2.10 14.67 -5.17
CA ASN A 193 1.56 13.96 -6.33
C ASN A 193 2.41 14.18 -7.58
N ARG A 194 2.99 15.38 -7.75
CA ARG A 194 3.89 15.67 -8.86
C ARG A 194 5.13 14.79 -8.83
N ARG A 195 5.85 14.72 -7.69
CA ARG A 195 7.00 13.81 -7.57
C ARG A 195 6.59 12.36 -7.79
N LEU A 196 5.42 11.97 -7.29
CA LEU A 196 4.92 10.60 -7.39
C LEU A 196 4.67 10.19 -8.85
N TYR A 197 4.00 11.05 -9.61
CA TYR A 197 3.77 10.85 -11.05
C TYR A 197 5.09 10.72 -11.82
N TRP A 198 6.04 11.63 -11.59
CA TRP A 198 7.32 11.60 -12.31
C TRP A 198 8.24 10.47 -11.85
N GLY A 199 8.13 10.03 -10.60
CA GLY A 199 8.76 8.81 -10.10
C GLY A 199 8.23 7.56 -10.81
N HIS A 200 6.90 7.43 -10.98
CA HIS A 200 6.31 6.36 -11.79
C HIS A 200 6.76 6.39 -13.25
N VAL A 201 6.87 7.58 -13.86
CA VAL A 201 7.42 7.72 -15.22
C VAL A 201 8.87 7.22 -15.25
N LEU A 202 9.71 7.60 -14.29
CA LEU A 202 11.11 7.18 -14.21
C LEU A 202 11.25 5.67 -13.99
N ASP A 203 10.52 5.09 -13.04
CA ASP A 203 10.47 3.64 -12.77
C ASP A 203 10.11 2.84 -14.04
N LEU A 204 9.04 3.24 -14.74
CA LEU A 204 8.65 2.60 -15.99
C LEU A 204 9.75 2.73 -17.05
N LEU A 205 10.38 3.89 -17.19
CA LEU A 205 11.48 4.10 -18.14
C LEU A 205 12.72 3.25 -17.82
N ASP A 206 13.01 3.01 -16.55
CA ASP A 206 14.16 2.20 -16.14
C ASP A 206 13.89 0.70 -16.32
N ARG A 207 12.62 0.27 -16.25
CA ARG A 207 12.30 -1.17 -16.16
C ARG A 207 11.59 -1.74 -17.37
N SER A 208 10.52 -1.10 -17.82
CA SER A 208 9.57 -1.69 -18.78
C SER A 208 9.33 -0.86 -20.05
N TYR A 209 9.77 0.39 -20.10
CA TYR A 209 9.63 1.30 -21.24
C TYR A 209 10.99 1.84 -21.69
N ASN A 210 11.91 0.92 -21.95
CA ASN A 210 13.21 1.19 -22.57
C ASN A 210 13.46 0.29 -23.77
N SER A 211 14.41 0.69 -24.62
CA SER A 211 14.71 -0.03 -25.86
C SER A 211 15.14 -1.48 -25.63
N SER A 212 15.80 -1.81 -24.51
CA SER A 212 16.21 -3.19 -24.22
C SER A 212 15.01 -4.08 -23.94
N TYR A 213 14.15 -3.66 -23.00
CA TYR A 213 12.95 -4.40 -22.62
C TYR A 213 11.94 -4.50 -23.78
N MET A 214 11.66 -3.37 -24.44
CA MET A 214 10.63 -3.31 -25.47
C MET A 214 11.02 -4.01 -26.77
N ARG A 215 12.32 -4.02 -27.12
CA ARG A 215 12.79 -4.75 -28.32
C ARG A 215 12.41 -6.22 -28.29
N ARG A 216 12.50 -6.87 -27.11
CA ARG A 216 12.09 -8.28 -26.95
C ARG A 216 10.64 -8.49 -27.40
N TRP A 217 9.73 -7.58 -27.06
CA TRP A 217 8.33 -7.68 -27.42
C TRP A 217 8.07 -7.34 -28.89
N VAL A 218 8.77 -6.33 -29.42
CA VAL A 218 8.71 -5.98 -30.85
C VAL A 218 9.13 -7.18 -31.71
N GLU A 219 10.29 -7.77 -31.41
CA GLU A 219 10.81 -8.95 -32.11
C GLU A 219 9.85 -10.15 -31.98
N HIS A 220 9.33 -10.40 -30.78
CA HIS A 220 8.38 -11.49 -30.55
C HIS A 220 7.08 -11.35 -31.35
N TYR A 221 6.47 -10.16 -31.37
CA TYR A 221 5.23 -9.96 -32.13
C TYR A 221 5.46 -9.92 -33.64
N GLU A 222 6.62 -9.46 -34.09
CA GLU A 222 6.99 -9.49 -35.50
C GLU A 222 7.10 -10.94 -36.03
N GLU A 223 7.61 -11.88 -35.22
CA GLU A 223 7.60 -13.32 -35.56
C GLU A 223 6.18 -13.88 -35.80
N LEU A 224 5.17 -13.33 -35.12
CA LEU A 224 3.77 -13.75 -35.23
C LEU A 224 3.00 -13.03 -36.35
N LEU A 225 3.42 -11.82 -36.71
CA LEU A 225 2.73 -10.94 -37.66
C LEU A 225 3.45 -10.91 -39.00
N THR A 226 3.58 -12.08 -39.64
CA THR A 226 4.24 -12.21 -40.95
C THR A 226 3.66 -11.20 -41.96
N GLY A 227 4.46 -10.21 -42.36
CA GLY A 227 4.06 -9.14 -43.29
C GLY A 227 3.83 -7.75 -42.67
N GLN A 228 3.96 -7.59 -41.34
CA GLN A 228 3.98 -6.27 -40.68
C GLN A 228 5.38 -5.95 -40.15
N ASP A 229 5.90 -4.76 -40.47
CA ASP A 229 7.17 -4.26 -39.93
C ASP A 229 6.90 -3.44 -38.65
N LEU A 230 7.28 -3.99 -37.50
CA LEU A 230 7.16 -3.33 -36.20
C LEU A 230 8.44 -2.59 -35.79
N THR A 231 9.53 -2.70 -36.56
CA THR A 231 10.82 -2.06 -36.28
C THR A 231 10.72 -0.55 -36.01
N PRO A 232 9.86 0.23 -36.72
CA PRO A 232 9.70 1.66 -36.44
C PRO A 232 9.35 1.98 -34.98
N LEU A 233 8.64 1.08 -34.27
CA LEU A 233 8.30 1.26 -32.85
C LEU A 233 9.55 1.33 -31.97
N THR A 234 10.63 0.63 -32.30
CA THR A 234 11.89 0.70 -31.54
C THR A 234 12.45 2.13 -31.55
N SER A 235 12.42 2.78 -32.72
CA SER A 235 12.90 4.16 -32.87
C SER A 235 11.99 5.16 -32.15
N PHE A 236 10.66 4.94 -32.20
CA PHE A 236 9.69 5.74 -31.46
C PHE A 236 9.94 5.65 -29.96
N ILE A 237 10.05 4.43 -29.42
CA ILE A 237 10.24 4.18 -27.99
C ILE A 237 11.55 4.83 -27.53
N GLN A 238 12.64 4.71 -28.28
CA GLN A 238 13.90 5.37 -27.93
C GLN A 238 13.76 6.91 -27.84
N GLN A 239 13.07 7.52 -28.81
CA GLN A 239 12.82 8.96 -28.80
C GLN A 239 11.89 9.37 -27.65
N ARG A 240 10.82 8.61 -27.42
CA ARG A 240 9.85 8.85 -26.35
C ARG A 240 10.48 8.72 -24.98
N SER A 241 11.28 7.68 -24.74
CA SER A 241 12.00 7.49 -23.48
C SER A 241 12.98 8.63 -23.22
N SER A 242 13.71 9.06 -24.25
CA SER A 242 14.65 10.20 -24.14
C SER A 242 13.92 11.50 -23.80
N PHE A 243 12.81 11.77 -24.49
CA PHE A 243 11.96 12.93 -24.23
C PHE A 243 11.38 12.89 -22.80
N ALA A 244 10.80 11.76 -22.40
CA ALA A 244 10.18 11.60 -21.08
C ALA A 244 11.20 11.77 -19.94
N ARG A 245 12.43 11.23 -20.07
CA ARG A 245 13.51 11.50 -19.10
C ARG A 245 13.85 12.98 -18.99
N GLY A 246 13.85 13.70 -20.12
CA GLY A 246 14.00 15.16 -20.13
C GLY A 246 12.86 15.86 -19.39
N GLN A 247 11.62 15.41 -19.58
CA GLN A 247 10.45 15.96 -18.88
C GLN A 247 10.49 15.70 -17.38
N VAL A 248 10.91 14.51 -16.93
CA VAL A 248 11.13 14.21 -15.49
C VAL A 248 12.07 15.25 -14.88
N ARG A 249 13.25 15.47 -15.47
CA ARG A 249 14.25 16.44 -14.97
C ARG A 249 13.76 17.88 -14.98
N ASN A 250 12.90 18.24 -15.94
CA ASN A 250 12.33 19.59 -16.01
C ASN A 250 11.24 19.80 -14.96
N ALA A 251 10.44 18.77 -14.66
CA ALA A 251 9.32 18.88 -13.75
C ALA A 251 9.73 18.77 -12.27
N VAL A 252 10.75 17.95 -11.99
CA VAL A 252 11.38 17.85 -10.67
C VAL A 252 12.89 17.84 -10.87
N PRO A 253 13.59 18.96 -10.60
CA PRO A 253 15.04 19.04 -10.69
C PRO A 253 15.72 17.99 -9.81
N GLY A 254 16.85 17.44 -10.28
CA GLY A 254 17.63 16.45 -9.55
C GLY A 254 18.22 17.03 -8.27
N VAL A 255 18.05 16.34 -7.14
CA VAL A 255 18.69 16.62 -5.85
C VAL A 255 19.34 15.37 -5.31
N SER A 256 20.46 15.51 -4.62
CA SER A 256 21.06 14.38 -3.89
C SER A 256 20.18 13.98 -2.72
N PHE A 257 20.16 12.69 -2.42
CA PHE A 257 19.63 12.23 -1.14
C PHE A 257 20.52 12.73 0.00
N ALA A 258 19.94 13.39 1.00
CA ALA A 258 20.67 13.91 2.15
C ALA A 258 19.76 14.10 3.36
N ILE A 259 20.30 13.94 4.57
CA ILE A 259 19.73 14.40 5.84
C ILE A 259 20.09 15.87 5.98
N THR A 260 19.09 16.73 6.19
CA THR A 260 19.27 18.19 6.31
C THR A 260 18.99 18.72 7.71
N THR A 261 18.42 17.92 8.61
CA THR A 261 18.31 18.28 10.03
C THR A 261 19.67 18.67 10.58
N ASN A 262 19.74 19.80 11.30
CA ASN A 262 20.99 20.38 11.81
C ASN A 262 22.08 20.57 10.72
N GLY A 263 21.69 20.79 9.46
CA GLY A 263 22.64 20.93 8.35
C GLY A 263 23.34 19.63 7.95
N GLY A 264 22.86 18.47 8.44
CA GLY A 264 23.50 17.16 8.26
C GLY A 264 24.58 16.84 9.30
N ASP A 265 24.85 17.74 10.24
CA ASP A 265 25.83 17.53 11.31
C ASP A 265 25.21 16.80 12.51
N ASP A 266 26.03 16.02 13.23
CA ASP A 266 25.67 15.35 14.49
C ASP A 266 25.10 16.34 15.52
N PHE A 267 24.15 15.89 16.35
CA PHE A 267 23.52 16.76 17.36
C PHE A 267 22.97 16.00 18.58
N ASP A 268 22.70 16.75 19.64
CA ASP A 268 22.03 16.27 20.84
C ASP A 268 20.52 16.50 20.73
N ALA A 269 19.73 15.50 21.10
CA ALA A 269 18.28 15.57 21.15
C ALA A 269 17.80 15.47 22.60
N GLY A 270 16.98 16.44 23.02
CA GLY A 270 16.33 16.46 24.34
C GLY A 270 14.98 15.74 24.37
N GLU A 271 14.58 15.12 23.27
CA GLU A 271 13.32 14.40 23.10
C GLU A 271 13.49 13.24 22.12
N THR A 272 12.58 12.27 22.20
CA THR A 272 12.45 11.14 21.27
C THR A 272 10.96 10.85 21.07
N PRO A 273 10.51 10.47 19.85
CA PRO A 273 11.29 10.38 18.61
C PRO A 273 11.72 11.76 18.07
N VAL A 274 12.82 11.79 17.33
CA VAL A 274 13.29 12.98 16.61
C VAL A 274 12.77 12.96 15.18
N VAL A 275 12.26 14.10 14.71
CA VAL A 275 11.90 14.25 13.29
C VAL A 275 13.16 14.62 12.51
N LEU A 276 13.61 13.69 11.67
CA LEU A 276 14.61 13.97 10.65
C LEU A 276 13.94 14.51 9.40
N GLU A 277 14.58 15.51 8.81
CA GLU A 277 14.22 16.12 7.55
C GLU A 277 15.38 15.94 6.57
N GLY A 278 15.08 15.89 5.28
CA GLY A 278 16.10 15.74 4.26
C GLY A 278 15.58 15.98 2.85
N THR A 279 16.46 15.78 1.88
CA THR A 279 16.16 15.87 0.45
C THR A 279 16.28 14.51 -0.23
N GLY A 280 15.55 14.30 -1.33
CA GLY A 280 15.62 13.10 -2.15
C GLY A 280 14.84 13.26 -3.45
N TRP A 281 15.47 12.88 -4.57
CA TRP A 281 14.87 13.03 -5.89
C TRP A 281 13.74 11.99 -6.14
N VAL A 282 13.12 12.05 -7.31
CA VAL A 282 11.95 11.22 -7.67
C VAL A 282 12.29 9.73 -7.85
N ASP A 283 13.58 9.40 -7.90
CA ASP A 283 14.10 8.04 -7.89
C ASP A 283 14.03 7.40 -6.49
N VAL A 284 13.87 8.18 -5.43
CA VAL A 284 13.65 7.67 -4.07
C VAL A 284 12.17 7.39 -3.84
N ARG A 285 11.83 6.11 -3.68
CA ARG A 285 10.47 5.65 -3.34
C ARG A 285 10.28 5.57 -1.84
N GLU A 286 11.22 4.91 -1.16
CA GLU A 286 11.16 4.58 0.26
C GLU A 286 12.49 4.88 0.92
N ILE A 287 12.47 5.00 2.25
CA ILE A 287 13.69 5.01 3.06
C ILE A 287 13.56 3.98 4.18
N ARG A 288 14.67 3.43 4.63
CA ARG A 288 14.72 2.54 5.80
C ARG A 288 16.00 2.76 6.59
N LEU A 289 16.02 2.31 7.84
CA LEU A 289 17.29 2.17 8.55
C LEU A 289 18.11 1.03 7.98
N ALA A 290 19.42 1.21 7.90
CA ALA A 290 20.36 0.21 7.43
C ALA A 290 20.19 -1.13 8.15
N GLY A 291 20.02 -2.20 7.38
CA GLY A 291 19.80 -3.55 7.90
C GLY A 291 18.35 -3.86 8.32
N SER A 292 17.44 -2.88 8.30
CA SER A 292 16.01 -3.13 8.42
C SER A 292 15.44 -3.67 7.10
N GLU A 293 14.47 -4.58 7.19
CA GLU A 293 13.65 -4.99 6.04
C GLU A 293 12.41 -4.10 5.87
N THR A 294 12.14 -3.22 6.83
CA THR A 294 10.92 -2.40 6.89
C THR A 294 11.22 -0.95 6.56
N SER A 295 10.45 -0.39 5.63
CA SER A 295 10.51 1.02 5.28
C SER A 295 9.92 1.89 6.38
N LEU A 296 10.54 3.03 6.62
CA LEU A 296 10.06 4.01 7.60
C LEU A 296 8.83 4.76 7.07
N PRO A 297 7.95 5.28 7.94
CA PRO A 297 6.76 6.05 7.55
C PRO A 297 7.14 7.43 7.01
N LEU A 298 7.68 7.44 5.79
CA LEU A 298 8.20 8.62 5.11
C LEU A 298 7.07 9.56 4.69
N THR A 299 7.18 10.83 5.06
CA THR A 299 6.29 11.89 4.57
C THR A 299 7.06 12.82 3.65
N TRP A 300 6.63 12.90 2.39
CA TRP A 300 7.10 13.95 1.48
C TRP A 300 6.34 15.24 1.77
N THR A 301 7.05 16.35 2.00
CA THR A 301 6.44 17.66 2.27
C THR A 301 6.29 18.50 1.01
N ASP A 302 7.09 18.21 -0.01
CA ASP A 302 6.98 18.81 -1.34
C ASP A 302 7.54 17.85 -2.42
N ALA A 303 8.15 18.40 -3.48
CA ALA A 303 8.64 17.61 -4.60
C ALA A 303 9.91 16.82 -4.27
N ASP A 304 10.70 17.27 -3.30
CA ASP A 304 12.02 16.70 -3.02
C ASP A 304 12.41 16.70 -1.53
N SER A 305 11.62 17.29 -0.65
CA SER A 305 11.84 17.30 0.79
C SER A 305 11.02 16.23 1.49
N TRP A 306 11.67 15.49 2.39
CA TRP A 306 11.07 14.44 3.19
C TRP A 306 11.22 14.68 4.69
N ARG A 307 10.34 14.06 5.46
CA ARG A 307 10.39 13.99 6.92
C ARG A 307 10.09 12.57 7.41
N VAL A 308 10.76 12.17 8.47
CA VAL A 308 10.56 10.87 9.12
C VAL A 308 10.84 10.97 10.62
N ALA A 309 10.02 10.33 11.43
CA ALA A 309 10.27 10.22 12.87
C ALA A 309 11.19 9.04 13.16
N ILE A 310 12.29 9.28 13.88
CA ILE A 310 13.25 8.27 14.30
C ILE A 310 13.25 8.19 15.83
N PRO A 311 12.80 7.07 16.42
CA PRO A 311 12.93 6.85 17.86
C PRO A 311 14.40 6.57 18.20
N LEU A 312 14.88 7.11 19.32
CA LEU A 312 16.28 7.04 19.73
C LEU A 312 16.47 6.20 21.00
N GLY A 313 17.42 5.28 20.99
CA GLY A 313 17.92 4.60 22.19
C GLY A 313 18.70 5.56 23.11
N PRO A 314 19.18 5.09 24.27
CA PRO A 314 19.96 5.91 25.20
C PRO A 314 21.31 6.34 24.59
N GLY A 315 21.72 7.59 24.83
CA GLY A 315 23.04 8.08 24.42
C GLY A 315 23.18 8.25 22.90
N ALA A 316 24.39 8.00 22.37
CA ALA A 316 24.69 8.20 20.97
C ALA A 316 24.05 7.11 20.08
N ASN A 317 23.24 7.53 19.11
CA ASN A 317 22.60 6.67 18.12
C ASN A 317 23.19 6.98 16.74
N ALA A 318 23.89 6.03 16.13
CA ALA A 318 24.38 6.15 14.77
C ALA A 318 23.25 5.78 13.78
N ILE A 319 22.55 6.78 13.27
CA ILE A 319 21.46 6.60 12.33
C ILE A 319 22.03 6.53 10.92
N ARG A 320 21.80 5.40 10.24
CA ARG A 320 22.18 5.20 8.83
C ARG A 320 20.91 4.94 8.02
N ILE A 321 20.55 5.87 7.15
CA ILE A 321 19.36 5.79 6.30
C ILE A 321 19.76 5.30 4.92
N GLU A 322 19.07 4.27 4.42
CA GLU A 322 19.14 3.80 3.05
C GLU A 322 17.93 4.32 2.28
N ALA A 323 18.16 5.00 1.16
CA ALA A 323 17.14 5.39 0.21
C ALA A 323 16.97 4.29 -0.84
N LEU A 324 15.74 3.92 -1.13
CA LEU A 324 15.40 2.84 -2.06
C LEU A 324 14.58 3.37 -3.22
N ASP A 325 14.79 2.80 -4.40
CA ASP A 325 13.93 3.05 -5.56
C ASP A 325 12.65 2.20 -5.55
N PHE A 326 11.87 2.29 -6.62
CA PHE A 326 10.67 1.50 -6.83
C PHE A 326 10.94 -0.01 -6.99
N ALA A 327 12.20 -0.43 -7.11
CA ALA A 327 12.62 -1.83 -7.12
C ALA A 327 12.96 -2.37 -5.74
N GLY A 328 13.11 -1.50 -4.76
CA GLY A 328 13.72 -1.84 -3.48
C GLY A 328 15.25 -1.92 -3.58
N ASP A 329 15.85 -1.38 -4.64
CA ASP A 329 17.31 -1.26 -4.76
C ASP A 329 17.78 0.02 -4.06
N ILE A 330 18.90 -0.06 -3.34
CA ILE A 330 19.46 1.10 -2.62
C ILE A 330 20.05 2.08 -3.63
N THR A 331 19.54 3.30 -3.67
CA THR A 331 20.01 4.39 -4.55
C THR A 331 21.02 5.31 -3.85
N ALA A 332 20.86 5.51 -2.54
CA ALA A 332 21.73 6.35 -1.75
C ALA A 332 21.73 5.94 -0.27
N VAL A 333 22.73 6.41 0.46
CA VAL A 333 22.85 6.21 1.90
C VAL A 333 23.34 7.52 2.51
N ASP A 334 22.77 7.90 3.65
CA ASP A 334 23.28 9.00 4.46
C ASP A 334 23.26 8.64 5.95
N THR A 335 24.08 9.35 6.74
CA THR A 335 24.31 9.03 8.16
C THR A 335 24.33 10.28 9.02
N VAL A 336 23.78 10.17 10.22
CA VAL A 336 23.89 11.18 11.28
C VAL A 336 23.99 10.49 12.64
N THR A 337 24.82 11.01 13.54
CA THR A 337 24.82 10.57 14.94
C THR A 337 23.98 11.52 15.78
N ILE A 338 23.00 10.96 16.48
CA ILE A 338 22.10 11.73 17.36
C ILE A 338 22.25 11.23 18.78
N THR A 339 22.66 12.10 19.69
CA THR A 339 22.78 11.75 21.11
C THR A 339 21.46 12.04 21.81
N ASN A 340 20.74 11.01 22.23
CA ASN A 340 19.57 11.16 23.08
C ASN A 340 20.01 11.52 24.51
N THR A 341 19.59 12.71 24.95
CA THR A 341 19.88 13.26 26.28
C THR A 341 18.64 13.29 27.19
N SER A 342 17.51 12.75 26.73
CA SER A 342 16.25 12.71 27.47
C SER A 342 16.15 11.52 28.42
N GLU A 343 15.15 11.53 29.31
CA GLU A 343 14.83 10.44 30.23
C GLU A 343 13.95 9.34 29.59
N VAL A 344 13.61 9.51 28.30
CA VAL A 344 12.80 8.58 27.51
C VAL A 344 13.66 7.99 26.39
N VAL A 345 13.54 6.70 26.15
CA VAL A 345 14.30 5.99 25.11
C VAL A 345 13.41 5.08 24.29
N ALA A 346 13.81 4.79 23.06
CA ALA A 346 13.10 3.85 22.19
C ALA A 346 13.05 2.44 22.81
N ALA A 347 11.92 1.77 22.60
CA ALA A 347 11.83 0.33 22.81
C ALA A 347 12.78 -0.43 21.87
N SER A 348 13.48 -1.43 22.42
CA SER A 348 14.45 -2.29 21.74
C SER A 348 14.47 -3.66 22.40
N ALA A 349 15.07 -4.66 21.75
CA ALA A 349 15.26 -5.99 22.32
C ALA A 349 15.99 -5.99 23.69
N GLY A 350 16.79 -4.94 23.99
CA GLY A 350 17.53 -4.83 25.24
C GLY A 350 16.75 -4.23 26.41
N ASN A 351 15.60 -3.58 26.18
CA ASN A 351 14.85 -2.89 27.23
C ASN A 351 13.34 -3.18 27.23
N PHE A 352 12.77 -3.71 26.14
CA PHE A 352 11.35 -4.02 26.00
C PHE A 352 11.19 -5.46 25.51
N ILE A 353 10.62 -6.31 26.36
CA ILE A 353 10.57 -7.76 26.15
C ILE A 353 9.13 -8.27 26.21
N VAL A 354 8.83 -9.36 25.50
CA VAL A 354 7.63 -10.15 25.77
C VAL A 354 7.82 -10.82 27.14
N SER A 355 6.91 -10.58 28.07
CA SER A 355 6.94 -11.13 29.43
C SER A 355 5.83 -12.17 29.69
N GLU A 356 4.86 -12.29 28.80
CA GLU A 356 3.82 -13.32 28.86
C GLU A 356 3.14 -13.50 27.50
N LEU A 357 2.75 -14.73 27.15
CA LEU A 357 2.02 -15.06 25.93
C LEU A 357 0.88 -16.05 26.25
N MET A 358 -0.36 -15.62 26.05
CA MET A 358 -1.57 -16.43 26.14
C MET A 358 -2.12 -16.67 24.73
N TYR A 359 -1.72 -17.78 24.11
CA TYR A 359 -2.10 -18.12 22.73
C TYR A 359 -3.29 -19.08 22.63
N HIS A 360 -3.65 -19.75 23.73
CA HIS A 360 -4.80 -20.66 23.77
C HIS A 360 -5.45 -20.61 25.17
N PRO A 361 -6.29 -19.60 25.43
CA PRO A 361 -6.97 -19.44 26.71
C PRO A 361 -7.89 -20.62 27.03
N ALA A 362 -8.25 -20.79 28.30
CA ALA A 362 -9.35 -21.69 28.64
C ALA A 362 -10.70 -21.15 28.11
N GLY A 363 -11.59 -22.07 27.77
CA GLY A 363 -12.93 -21.76 27.29
C GLY A 363 -13.71 -20.81 28.23
N PRO A 364 -14.58 -19.93 27.69
CA PRO A 364 -15.31 -18.95 28.50
C PRO A 364 -16.15 -19.59 29.60
N SER A 365 -16.09 -19.03 30.81
CA SER A 365 -16.95 -19.39 31.92
C SER A 365 -18.41 -19.00 31.65
N ALA A 366 -19.35 -19.60 32.38
CA ALA A 366 -20.77 -19.26 32.23
C ALA A 366 -21.08 -17.76 32.47
N GLY A 367 -20.30 -17.09 33.32
CA GLY A 367 -20.43 -15.65 33.55
C GLY A 367 -19.93 -14.81 32.38
N GLU A 368 -18.82 -15.20 31.77
CA GLU A 368 -18.25 -14.54 30.58
C GLU A 368 -19.16 -14.72 29.36
N GLN A 369 -19.71 -15.92 29.16
CA GLN A 369 -20.69 -16.17 28.10
C GLN A 369 -21.94 -15.32 28.29
N ALA A 370 -22.43 -15.17 29.52
CA ALA A 370 -23.56 -14.31 29.84
C ALA A 370 -23.25 -12.81 29.62
N ALA A 371 -21.98 -12.41 29.69
CA ALA A 371 -21.51 -11.07 29.38
C ALA A 371 -21.26 -10.83 27.87
N GLY A 372 -21.44 -11.86 27.03
CA GLY A 372 -21.29 -11.77 25.58
C GLY A 372 -19.95 -12.26 25.04
N PHE A 373 -19.07 -12.77 25.89
CA PHE A 373 -17.79 -13.36 25.48
C PHE A 373 -17.95 -14.87 25.29
N THR A 374 -18.10 -15.30 24.03
CA THR A 374 -18.45 -16.68 23.69
C THR A 374 -17.33 -17.44 22.99
N ASP A 375 -16.25 -16.76 22.64
CA ASP A 375 -15.09 -17.33 21.97
C ASP A 375 -13.86 -17.21 22.90
N GLU A 376 -13.09 -18.29 23.04
CA GLU A 376 -11.89 -18.33 23.87
C GLU A 376 -10.80 -17.41 23.33
N ASN A 377 -10.74 -17.21 22.01
CA ASN A 377 -9.76 -16.35 21.35
C ASN A 377 -9.92 -14.86 21.73
N GLN A 378 -11.09 -14.46 22.27
CA GLN A 378 -11.28 -13.12 22.82
C GLN A 378 -10.38 -12.85 24.04
N PHE A 379 -9.89 -13.90 24.70
CA PHE A 379 -9.07 -13.81 25.90
C PHE A 379 -7.56 -14.00 25.62
N GLU A 380 -7.15 -14.07 24.35
CA GLU A 380 -5.74 -14.12 23.97
C GLU A 380 -5.04 -12.79 24.28
N TYR A 381 -3.76 -12.85 24.67
CA TYR A 381 -2.95 -11.67 24.91
C TYR A 381 -1.45 -11.91 24.85
N LEU A 382 -0.71 -10.82 24.69
CA LEU A 382 0.72 -10.73 24.97
C LEU A 382 0.97 -9.68 26.05
N GLU A 383 1.79 -9.99 27.05
CA GLU A 383 2.32 -8.99 27.98
C GLU A 383 3.74 -8.60 27.54
N PHE A 384 4.03 -7.31 27.62
CA PHE A 384 5.37 -6.77 27.47
C PHE A 384 5.81 -6.05 28.74
N ARG A 385 7.12 -5.98 28.96
CA ARG A 385 7.71 -5.33 30.13
C ARG A 385 8.91 -4.48 29.77
N ASN A 386 8.99 -3.29 30.37
CA ASN A 386 10.22 -2.51 30.40
C ASN A 386 11.18 -3.09 31.45
N ILE A 387 12.31 -3.64 31.00
CA ILE A 387 13.39 -4.16 31.86
C ILE A 387 14.58 -3.20 31.99
N GLY A 388 14.52 -2.05 31.32
CA GLY A 388 15.54 -1.01 31.40
C GLY A 388 15.40 -0.12 32.63
N GLU A 389 16.36 0.81 32.76
CA GLU A 389 16.43 1.78 33.87
C GLU A 389 15.76 3.13 33.55
N LEU A 390 15.42 3.37 32.28
CA LEU A 390 14.76 4.58 31.80
C LEU A 390 13.33 4.29 31.35
N THR A 391 12.53 5.34 31.23
CA THR A 391 11.20 5.22 30.61
C THR A 391 11.39 4.87 29.13
N ILE A 392 10.66 3.87 28.64
CA ILE A 392 10.65 3.54 27.22
C ILE A 392 9.45 4.17 26.53
N ASP A 393 9.59 4.55 25.26
CA ASP A 393 8.49 4.76 24.33
C ASP A 393 8.35 3.53 23.43
N ALA A 394 7.23 2.84 23.56
CA ALA A 394 6.87 1.68 22.75
C ALA A 394 5.99 2.05 21.54
N GLY A 395 5.62 3.32 21.37
CA GLY A 395 4.83 3.76 20.23
C GLY A 395 5.49 3.40 18.90
N GLY A 396 4.73 2.79 18.00
CA GLY A 396 5.23 2.31 16.70
C GLY A 396 5.84 0.91 16.70
N VAL A 397 6.04 0.27 17.86
CA VAL A 397 6.34 -1.18 17.92
C VAL A 397 5.21 -1.92 17.21
N SER A 398 5.55 -2.86 16.33
CA SER A 398 4.58 -3.52 15.45
C SER A 398 4.84 -5.01 15.28
N PHE A 399 3.83 -5.74 14.86
CA PHE A 399 3.95 -7.16 14.49
C PHE A 399 4.10 -7.28 12.97
N ALA A 400 5.17 -7.96 12.54
CA ALA A 400 5.43 -8.35 11.16
C ALA A 400 5.05 -9.83 10.88
N ALA A 401 4.73 -10.60 11.92
CA ALA A 401 4.14 -11.94 11.84
C ALA A 401 3.37 -12.24 13.14
N GLY A 402 2.28 -13.00 13.03
CA GLY A 402 1.33 -13.28 14.10
C GLY A 402 0.08 -12.43 13.95
N ILE A 403 -0.17 -11.58 14.94
CA ILE A 403 -1.32 -10.65 14.98
C ILE A 403 -1.07 -9.36 14.18
N GLU A 404 -2.13 -8.64 13.86
CA GLU A 404 -2.03 -7.28 13.29
C GLU A 404 -2.20 -6.24 14.39
N PHE A 405 -1.10 -5.64 14.84
CA PHE A 405 -1.12 -4.59 15.86
C PHE A 405 0.10 -3.66 15.76
N VAL A 406 -0.14 -2.38 16.05
CA VAL A 406 0.89 -1.35 16.23
C VAL A 406 0.60 -0.61 17.53
N PHE A 407 1.61 -0.50 18.39
CA PHE A 407 1.49 0.26 19.63
C PHE A 407 1.19 1.74 19.33
N PRO A 408 0.15 2.33 19.96
CA PRO A 408 -0.19 3.74 19.73
C PRO A 408 0.97 4.68 20.06
N PRO A 409 1.13 5.81 19.34
CA PRO A 409 2.12 6.83 19.67
C PRO A 409 1.99 7.33 21.12
N GLY A 410 3.12 7.57 21.79
CA GLY A 410 3.14 8.03 23.18
C GLY A 410 2.87 6.93 24.22
N THR A 411 3.05 5.66 23.84
CA THR A 411 2.96 4.52 24.77
C THR A 411 4.21 4.43 25.62
N HIS A 412 4.22 5.14 26.75
CA HIS A 412 5.35 5.17 27.66
C HIS A 412 5.26 4.10 28.74
N LEU A 413 6.37 3.44 29.05
CA LEU A 413 6.48 2.52 30.19
C LEU A 413 7.65 2.90 31.10
N ALA A 414 7.36 3.17 32.37
CA ALA A 414 8.37 3.38 33.39
C ALA A 414 9.20 2.10 33.64
N PRO A 415 10.38 2.19 34.27
CA PRO A 415 11.18 1.02 34.63
C PRO A 415 10.38 -0.04 35.38
N GLY A 416 10.40 -1.27 34.88
CA GLY A 416 9.68 -2.41 35.45
C GLY A 416 8.19 -2.48 35.15
N GLU A 417 7.60 -1.44 34.54
CA GLU A 417 6.19 -1.40 34.17
C GLU A 417 5.88 -2.37 33.03
N ARG A 418 4.61 -2.80 32.97
CA ARG A 418 4.09 -3.77 32.01
C ARG A 418 2.94 -3.19 31.22
N ILE A 419 2.76 -3.68 30.00
CA ILE A 419 1.61 -3.41 29.16
C ILE A 419 1.12 -4.70 28.53
N VAL A 420 -0.20 -4.89 28.47
CA VAL A 420 -0.83 -6.04 27.83
C VAL A 420 -1.43 -5.61 26.50
N VAL A 421 -1.17 -6.39 25.45
CA VAL A 421 -1.82 -6.34 24.14
C VAL A 421 -2.86 -7.46 24.10
N ALA A 422 -4.13 -7.13 24.31
CA ALA A 422 -5.23 -8.11 24.34
C ALA A 422 -5.97 -8.21 23.00
N SER A 423 -6.51 -9.38 22.69
CA SER A 423 -7.37 -9.62 21.53
C SER A 423 -8.65 -8.79 21.62
N ASP A 424 -9.34 -8.90 22.76
CA ASP A 424 -10.48 -8.08 23.17
C ASP A 424 -10.20 -7.50 24.56
N LEU A 425 -10.18 -6.17 24.64
CA LEU A 425 -9.86 -5.43 25.87
C LEU A 425 -10.88 -5.66 26.99
N ASP A 426 -12.16 -5.77 26.63
CA ASP A 426 -13.25 -5.93 27.60
C ASP A 426 -13.29 -7.38 28.10
N ALA A 427 -13.05 -8.36 27.22
CA ALA A 427 -12.91 -9.77 27.60
C ALA A 427 -11.73 -9.99 28.55
N PHE A 428 -10.55 -9.42 28.22
CA PHE A 428 -9.37 -9.49 29.10
C PHE A 428 -9.67 -8.88 30.47
N ALA A 429 -10.26 -7.68 30.50
CA ALA A 429 -10.59 -6.99 31.74
C ALA A 429 -11.62 -7.76 32.59
N ALA A 430 -12.58 -8.45 31.96
CA ALA A 430 -13.56 -9.28 32.64
C ALA A 430 -12.93 -10.50 33.32
N ARG A 431 -11.94 -11.14 32.68
CA ARG A 431 -11.28 -12.36 33.19
C ARG A 431 -10.19 -12.07 34.21
N HIS A 432 -9.27 -11.18 33.86
CA HIS A 432 -8.04 -10.95 34.63
C HIS A 432 -8.12 -9.71 35.52
N GLY A 433 -9.12 -8.85 35.31
CA GLY A 433 -9.27 -7.56 35.98
C GLY A 433 -8.36 -6.49 35.36
N ALA A 434 -8.84 -5.25 35.28
CA ALA A 434 -8.06 -4.12 34.76
C ALA A 434 -7.22 -3.40 35.83
N GLY A 435 -7.23 -3.85 37.08
CA GLY A 435 -6.78 -3.09 38.26
C GLY A 435 -5.31 -2.66 38.23
N GLY A 436 -5.03 -1.50 37.64
CA GLY A 436 -3.69 -0.90 37.56
C GLY A 436 -2.81 -1.40 36.41
N LEU A 437 -3.33 -2.24 35.51
CA LEU A 437 -2.61 -2.71 34.33
C LEU A 437 -2.71 -1.67 33.21
N LYS A 438 -1.61 -1.42 32.49
CA LYS A 438 -1.69 -0.75 31.19
C LYS A 438 -2.19 -1.76 30.17
N LEU A 439 -3.33 -1.46 29.55
CA LEU A 439 -3.95 -2.29 28.53
C LEU A 439 -3.96 -1.55 27.19
N THR A 440 -3.66 -2.26 26.13
CA THR A 440 -3.77 -1.85 24.74
C THR A 440 -4.13 -3.08 23.89
N GLY A 441 -4.33 -2.93 22.58
CA GLY A 441 -4.74 -4.04 21.71
C GLY A 441 -6.09 -3.80 21.05
N GLY A 442 -6.94 -4.84 21.03
CA GLY A 442 -8.13 -4.91 20.19
C GLY A 442 -7.86 -5.55 18.82
N TYR A 443 -6.78 -6.32 18.68
CA TYR A 443 -6.34 -6.90 17.40
C TYR A 443 -7.31 -7.95 16.86
N GLY A 444 -8.18 -8.53 17.71
CA GLY A 444 -9.26 -9.41 17.27
C GLY A 444 -10.25 -8.71 16.35
N GLY A 445 -10.41 -7.38 16.50
CA GLY A 445 -11.23 -6.56 15.61
C GLY A 445 -10.68 -6.45 14.17
N SER A 446 -9.38 -6.71 13.98
CA SER A 446 -8.74 -6.78 12.66
C SER A 446 -8.92 -8.15 11.99
N GLY A 447 -9.59 -9.11 12.64
CA GLY A 447 -9.75 -10.47 12.13
C GLY A 447 -8.49 -11.34 12.28
N THR A 448 -7.51 -10.89 13.06
CA THR A 448 -6.32 -11.68 13.41
C THR A 448 -6.46 -12.29 14.81
N SER A 449 -5.89 -13.47 15.02
CA SER A 449 -5.78 -14.14 16.32
C SER A 449 -4.44 -14.87 16.41
N LEU A 450 -4.05 -15.24 17.62
CA LEU A 450 -2.95 -16.18 17.81
C LEU A 450 -3.41 -17.58 17.37
N ARG A 451 -2.48 -18.41 16.89
CA ARG A 451 -2.77 -19.78 16.48
C ARG A 451 -2.56 -20.76 17.63
N ASN A 452 -3.64 -21.43 18.04
CA ASN A 452 -3.61 -22.45 19.10
C ASN A 452 -2.58 -23.56 18.84
N SER A 453 -2.28 -23.90 17.58
CA SER A 453 -1.28 -24.92 17.21
C SER A 453 0.16 -24.40 17.10
N GLY A 454 0.42 -23.15 17.49
CA GLY A 454 1.71 -22.49 17.29
C GLY A 454 1.82 -21.70 15.99
N GLU A 455 2.65 -20.66 16.03
CA GLU A 455 3.05 -19.84 14.89
C GLU A 455 4.35 -19.08 15.17
N ARG A 456 4.84 -18.35 14.17
CA ARG A 456 5.94 -17.39 14.32
C ARG A 456 5.41 -16.03 14.72
N LEU A 457 5.96 -15.48 15.79
CA LEU A 457 5.80 -14.08 16.18
C LEU A 457 7.05 -13.30 15.77
N ARG A 458 6.85 -12.25 14.98
CA ARG A 458 7.91 -11.30 14.62
C ARG A 458 7.47 -9.91 15.05
N ILE A 459 8.15 -9.36 16.04
CA ILE A 459 7.88 -8.05 16.63
C ILE A 459 9.03 -7.13 16.27
N LEU A 460 8.69 -5.99 15.68
CA LEU A 460 9.64 -4.97 15.25
C LEU A 460 9.55 -3.77 16.20
N ALA A 461 10.70 -3.20 16.55
CA ALA A 461 10.75 -1.87 17.15
C ALA A 461 10.24 -0.82 16.15
N ALA A 462 9.96 0.39 16.64
CA ALA A 462 9.44 1.48 15.81
C ALA A 462 10.41 1.94 14.71
N ASP A 463 11.67 1.56 14.79
CA ASP A 463 12.73 1.82 13.81
C ASP A 463 12.88 0.67 12.78
N GLY A 464 12.07 -0.37 12.89
CA GLY A 464 12.06 -1.57 12.04
C GLY A 464 13.05 -2.67 12.45
N SER A 465 13.89 -2.44 13.46
CA SER A 465 14.78 -3.48 13.99
C SER A 465 13.99 -4.58 14.71
N SER A 466 14.55 -5.80 14.75
CA SER A 466 13.88 -6.92 15.43
C SER A 466 13.92 -6.73 16.93
N LEU A 467 12.74 -6.67 17.55
CA LEU A 467 12.58 -6.69 19.01
C LEU A 467 12.50 -8.12 19.53
N ALA A 468 11.72 -8.97 18.85
CA ALA A 468 11.66 -10.41 19.10
C ALA A 468 11.24 -11.15 17.82
N ASP A 469 11.82 -12.33 17.59
CA ASP A 469 11.48 -13.17 16.45
C ASP A 469 11.63 -14.64 16.86
N PHE A 470 10.51 -15.31 17.09
CA PHE A 470 10.49 -16.69 17.58
C PHE A 470 9.19 -17.39 17.18
N SER A 471 9.21 -18.72 17.19
CA SER A 471 8.01 -19.54 17.04
C SER A 471 7.68 -20.23 18.34
N TYR A 472 6.41 -20.19 18.75
CA TYR A 472 5.91 -21.00 19.86
C TYR A 472 5.16 -22.23 19.33
N HIS A 473 5.01 -23.25 20.17
CA HIS A 473 4.27 -24.47 19.85
C HIS A 473 3.42 -24.94 21.04
N ASP A 474 2.41 -25.74 20.73
CA ASP A 474 1.47 -26.38 21.67
C ASP A 474 2.00 -27.70 22.25
N GLN A 475 3.09 -28.23 21.68
CA GLN A 475 3.67 -29.51 22.06
C GLN A 475 5.04 -29.38 22.74
N ALA A 476 5.40 -30.42 23.50
CA ALA A 476 6.72 -30.55 24.08
C ALA A 476 7.82 -30.34 23.00
N PRO A 477 8.90 -29.61 23.31
CA PRO A 477 9.34 -29.20 24.65
C PRO A 477 8.70 -27.93 25.23
N TRP A 478 7.74 -27.30 24.56
CA TRP A 478 7.01 -26.15 25.12
C TRP A 478 6.07 -26.58 26.27
N PRO A 479 5.76 -25.69 27.23
CA PRO A 479 4.82 -25.98 28.32
C PRO A 479 3.40 -26.32 27.82
N ALA A 480 3.06 -27.61 27.76
CA ALA A 480 1.76 -28.10 27.27
C ALA A 480 0.55 -27.62 28.10
N SER A 481 0.74 -27.15 29.34
CA SER A 481 -0.38 -26.59 30.12
C SER A 481 -0.88 -25.26 29.57
N ALA A 482 -0.09 -24.60 28.72
CA ALA A 482 -0.48 -23.35 28.06
C ALA A 482 -1.37 -23.54 26.83
N ASP A 483 -1.66 -24.80 26.47
CA ASP A 483 -2.52 -25.19 25.38
C ASP A 483 -3.96 -25.44 25.90
N GLY A 484 -4.77 -24.39 26.03
CA GLY A 484 -6.19 -24.48 26.43
C GLY A 484 -6.44 -24.79 27.92
N GLY A 485 -5.38 -24.99 28.70
CA GLY A 485 -5.45 -25.24 30.14
C GLY A 485 -5.64 -23.98 31.01
N GLY A 486 -5.69 -22.81 30.39
CA GLY A 486 -5.76 -21.49 31.03
C GLY A 486 -4.41 -20.90 31.42
N TYR A 487 -3.33 -21.68 31.43
CA TYR A 487 -2.00 -21.15 31.71
C TYR A 487 -1.44 -20.41 30.49
N SER A 488 -0.55 -19.43 30.72
CA SER A 488 0.19 -18.75 29.66
C SER A 488 1.65 -19.21 29.63
N LEU A 489 2.34 -18.87 28.55
CA LEU A 489 3.80 -19.00 28.43
C LEU A 489 4.46 -17.78 29.08
N VAL A 490 5.31 -18.02 30.07
CA VAL A 490 6.06 -17.00 30.80
C VAL A 490 7.56 -17.26 30.62
N PRO A 491 8.36 -16.27 30.19
CA PRO A 491 9.80 -16.39 30.14
C PRO A 491 10.45 -16.63 31.51
N ILE A 492 11.53 -17.41 31.50
CA ILE A 492 12.40 -17.64 32.65
C ILE A 492 13.51 -16.60 32.60
N ALA A 493 13.50 -15.66 33.55
CA ALA A 493 14.50 -14.60 33.67
C ALA A 493 14.75 -13.80 32.36
N PRO A 494 13.72 -13.16 31.77
CA PRO A 494 13.83 -12.59 30.42
C PRO A 494 14.75 -11.38 30.28
N GLY A 495 15.24 -10.80 31.40
CA GLY A 495 16.28 -9.77 31.37
C GLY A 495 17.71 -10.34 31.42
N HIS A 496 17.88 -11.66 31.44
CA HIS A 496 19.20 -12.29 31.47
C HIS A 496 19.79 -12.36 30.04
N PRO A 497 21.09 -12.09 29.83
CA PRO A 497 21.70 -12.09 28.50
C PRO A 497 21.65 -13.43 27.74
N SER A 498 21.38 -14.54 28.44
CA SER A 498 21.21 -15.86 27.83
C SER A 498 19.77 -16.19 27.45
N PHE A 499 18.81 -15.30 27.74
CA PHE A 499 17.43 -15.52 27.35
C PHE A 499 17.34 -15.53 25.82
N ASP A 500 16.82 -16.63 25.30
CA ASP A 500 16.50 -16.82 23.89
C ASP A 500 15.01 -17.17 23.80
N PRO A 501 14.16 -16.28 23.23
CA PRO A 501 12.73 -16.56 23.11
C PRO A 501 12.44 -17.73 22.17
N ALA A 502 13.37 -18.13 21.30
CA ALA A 502 13.23 -19.30 20.44
C ALA A 502 13.59 -20.62 21.15
N ASP A 503 14.20 -20.58 22.33
CA ASP A 503 14.48 -21.78 23.13
C ASP A 503 13.29 -22.11 24.05
N PRO A 504 12.56 -23.21 23.81
CA PRO A 504 11.45 -23.64 24.66
C PRO A 504 11.85 -23.86 26.13
N GLY A 505 13.11 -24.20 26.40
CA GLY A 505 13.65 -24.38 27.76
C GLY A 505 13.70 -23.08 28.56
N HIS A 506 13.54 -21.93 27.92
CA HIS A 506 13.44 -20.62 28.57
C HIS A 506 12.00 -20.19 28.85
N TRP A 507 11.01 -21.05 28.61
CA TRP A 507 9.61 -20.79 28.90
C TRP A 507 9.08 -21.73 29.98
N ARG A 508 8.17 -21.23 30.80
CA ARG A 508 7.43 -22.00 31.80
C ARG A 508 5.96 -21.61 31.78
N SER A 509 5.12 -22.47 32.34
CA SER A 509 3.73 -22.13 32.61
C SER A 509 3.63 -20.97 33.61
N SER A 510 2.62 -20.13 33.47
CA SER A 510 2.19 -19.19 34.52
C SER A 510 1.88 -19.91 35.83
N LEU A 511 1.86 -19.15 36.94
CA LEU A 511 1.58 -19.72 38.25
C LEU A 511 0.09 -20.05 38.46
N ALA A 512 -0.79 -19.39 37.71
CA ALA A 512 -2.23 -19.56 37.75
C ALA A 512 -2.82 -19.46 36.33
N PRO A 513 -3.93 -20.17 36.08
CA PRO A 513 -4.72 -20.02 34.87
C PRO A 513 -5.57 -18.74 34.86
#